data_AF-A0A0E1XIG6-F1
#
_entry.id   AF-A0A0E1XIG6-F1
#
_cell.length_a   1.000
_cell.length_b   1.000
_cell.length_c   1.000
_cell.angle_alpha   90.00
_cell.angle_beta   90.00
_cell.angle_gamma   90.00
#
_symmetry.space_group_name_H-M   'P 1'
#
loop_
_entity.id
_entity.type
_entity.pdbx_description
1 polymer ?
#
loop_
_entity_poly.entity_id
_entity_poly.type
_entity_poly.pdbx_seq_one_letter_code
_entity_poly.pdbx_strand_id
1 'polypeptide(L)'
;MSILTFGDVNMNKPFIAIEGPIGVGKSSLAHKLSQTLDFYEEKEIITENPFLSDFYEDISKWSFQTEMFFLCNRYKQFQDVTQLNQGVVSDYHIHKNKIFAKNTLSSVEFQKFSKIYDILTEDMIMPNMIIFLDADLDVLKSRIAKRNRSFEHQIEDEYLLKLKKDYREYYESLQSNGSNVVLIDTTSIDFLKNEQDYEDILHIILPMIGDITNE
;
A
#
# COMPACT_ATOMS: atom_id res chain seq x y z
N MET A 1 -37.63 -12.18 -18.41
CA MET A 1 -36.32 -11.56 -18.69
C MET A 1 -36.05 -10.63 -17.52
N SER A 2 -35.46 -11.16 -16.46
CA SER A 2 -35.20 -10.40 -15.23
C SER A 2 -33.96 -9.55 -15.45
N ILE A 3 -34.11 -8.25 -15.26
CA ILE A 3 -33.02 -7.29 -15.19
C ILE A 3 -32.23 -7.66 -13.93
N LEU A 4 -30.98 -8.08 -14.10
CA LEU A 4 -30.01 -8.16 -13.02
C LEU A 4 -29.69 -6.71 -12.65
N THR A 5 -30.42 -6.16 -11.68
CA THR A 5 -29.98 -4.98 -10.95
C THR A 5 -28.71 -5.40 -10.22
N PHE A 6 -27.56 -4.85 -10.64
CA PHE A 6 -26.34 -4.86 -9.85
C PHE A 6 -26.71 -4.36 -8.46
N GLY A 7 -26.64 -5.25 -7.47
CA GLY A 7 -27.02 -4.93 -6.11
C GLY A 7 -26.19 -3.75 -5.63
N ASP A 8 -26.86 -2.80 -4.99
CA ASP A 8 -26.24 -1.80 -4.15
C ASP A 8 -25.35 -2.55 -3.13
N VAL A 9 -24.05 -2.60 -3.38
CA VAL A 9 -23.08 -3.12 -2.43
C VAL A 9 -23.03 -2.10 -1.30
N ASN A 10 -23.58 -2.47 -0.14
CA ASN A 10 -23.52 -1.69 1.09
C ASN A 10 -22.07 -1.24 1.37
N MET A 11 -21.75 0.03 1.07
CA MET A 11 -20.44 0.63 1.30
C MET A 11 -20.31 1.14 2.74
N ASN A 12 -20.32 0.24 3.72
CA ASN A 12 -19.99 0.60 5.09
C ASN A 12 -19.06 -0.41 5.77
N LYS A 13 -18.22 -1.10 5.00
CA LYS A 13 -17.14 -1.93 5.56
C LYS A 13 -15.85 -1.12 5.68
N PRO A 14 -15.13 -1.18 6.81
CA PRO A 14 -13.81 -0.57 6.94
C PRO A 14 -12.84 -1.14 5.89
N PHE A 15 -12.12 -0.26 5.21
CA PHE A 15 -11.05 -0.64 4.29
C PHE A 15 -9.85 0.27 4.54
N ILE A 16 -8.85 -0.30 5.21
CA ILE A 16 -7.63 0.39 5.62
C ILE A 16 -6.51 -0.02 4.67
N ALA A 17 -5.78 0.96 4.12
CA ALA A 17 -4.53 0.70 3.42
C ALA A 17 -3.34 1.28 4.19
N ILE A 18 -2.22 0.57 4.15
CA ILE A 18 -0.97 1.00 4.78
C ILE A 18 0.04 1.32 3.69
N GLU A 19 0.58 2.54 3.72
CA GLU A 19 1.51 3.06 2.72
C GLU A 19 2.80 3.56 3.34
N GLY A 20 3.83 3.72 2.50
CA GLY A 20 5.14 4.21 2.92
C GLY A 20 6.31 3.51 2.23
N PRO A 21 7.54 3.97 2.47
CA PRO A 21 8.72 3.52 1.75
C PRO A 21 9.04 2.02 2.00
N ILE A 22 9.93 1.47 1.18
CA ILE A 22 10.39 0.09 1.32
C ILE A 22 11.07 -0.09 2.69
N GLY A 23 10.77 -1.18 3.39
CA GLY A 23 11.35 -1.46 4.71
C GLY A 23 10.67 -0.79 5.90
N VAL A 24 9.63 0.05 5.70
CA VAL A 24 9.03 0.80 6.82
C VAL A 24 8.17 -0.02 7.78
N GLY A 25 7.72 -1.22 7.39
CA GLY A 25 6.93 -2.11 8.24
C GLY A 25 5.46 -2.27 7.85
N LYS A 26 5.07 -1.92 6.62
CA LYS A 26 3.68 -2.01 6.11
C LYS A 26 3.02 -3.38 6.35
N SER A 27 3.60 -4.45 5.81
CA SER A 27 3.05 -5.81 5.94
C SER A 27 2.98 -6.26 7.40
N SER A 28 3.92 -5.82 8.23
CA SER A 28 3.93 -6.11 9.66
C SER A 28 2.78 -5.44 10.41
N LEU A 29 2.51 -4.17 10.11
CA LEU A 29 1.39 -3.46 10.71
C LEU A 29 0.06 -3.97 10.17
N ALA A 30 -0.03 -4.24 8.86
CA ALA A 30 -1.23 -4.78 8.22
C ALA A 30 -1.63 -6.12 8.85
N HIS A 31 -0.64 -7.00 9.06
CA HIS A 31 -0.84 -8.27 9.74
C HIS A 31 -1.32 -8.10 11.18
N LYS A 32 -0.67 -7.26 12.00
CA LYS A 32 -1.14 -7.04 13.38
C LYS A 32 -2.56 -6.47 13.42
N LEU A 33 -2.85 -5.47 12.59
CA LEU A 33 -4.17 -4.87 12.52
C LEU A 33 -5.26 -5.85 12.05
N SER A 34 -4.97 -6.70 11.06
CA SER A 34 -5.93 -7.70 10.60
C SER A 34 -6.31 -8.67 11.72
N GLN A 35 -5.35 -9.08 12.54
CA GLN A 35 -5.61 -9.93 13.71
C GLN A 35 -6.39 -9.19 14.81
N THR A 36 -6.02 -7.96 15.14
CA THR A 36 -6.65 -7.19 16.22
C THR A 36 -8.07 -6.75 15.88
N LEU A 37 -8.35 -6.43 14.62
CA LEU A 37 -9.66 -5.95 14.16
C LEU A 37 -10.55 -7.07 13.62
N ASP A 38 -10.03 -8.31 13.53
CA ASP A 38 -10.67 -9.42 12.81
C ASP A 38 -11.10 -9.00 11.40
N PHE A 39 -10.15 -8.45 10.63
CA PHE A 39 -10.33 -8.02 9.25
C PHE A 39 -9.57 -8.94 8.30
N TYR A 40 -10.02 -9.01 7.05
CA TYR A 40 -9.31 -9.72 5.99
C TYR A 40 -7.99 -9.01 5.67
N GLU A 41 -6.89 -9.77 5.63
CA GLU A 41 -5.56 -9.25 5.31
C GLU A 41 -5.27 -9.39 3.82
N GLU A 42 -5.23 -8.26 3.11
CA GLU A 42 -4.83 -8.19 1.71
C GLU A 42 -3.32 -7.91 1.60
N LYS A 43 -2.58 -8.78 0.89
CA LYS A 43 -1.11 -8.75 0.84
C LYS A 43 -0.61 -8.52 -0.56
N GLU A 44 0.36 -7.63 -0.73
CA GLU A 44 1.04 -7.47 -2.00
C GLU A 44 1.77 -8.77 -2.44
N ILE A 45 1.49 -9.21 -3.66
CA ILE A 45 2.14 -10.37 -4.28
C ILE A 45 3.50 -9.94 -4.85
N ILE A 46 4.53 -9.90 -4.00
CA ILE A 46 5.89 -9.46 -4.37
C ILE A 46 6.70 -10.60 -5.00
N THR A 47 6.72 -11.77 -4.36
CA THR A 47 7.63 -12.87 -4.72
C THR A 47 7.28 -13.61 -6.01
N GLU A 48 6.05 -13.46 -6.50
CA GLU A 48 5.62 -14.07 -7.75
C GLU A 48 5.91 -13.19 -8.97
N ASN A 49 6.38 -11.95 -8.77
CA ASN A 49 6.71 -11.06 -9.87
C ASN A 49 7.99 -11.53 -10.57
N PRO A 50 7.90 -12.08 -11.80
CA PRO A 50 9.06 -12.66 -12.47
C PRO A 50 10.07 -11.60 -12.91
N PHE A 51 9.68 -10.32 -12.93
CA PHE A 51 10.52 -9.22 -13.38
C PHE A 51 11.20 -8.48 -12.23
N LEU A 52 10.85 -8.76 -10.97
CA LEU A 52 11.30 -7.94 -9.85
C LEU A 52 12.80 -8.07 -9.58
N SER A 53 13.38 -9.25 -9.78
CA SER A 53 14.84 -9.42 -9.67
C SER A 53 15.55 -8.59 -10.74
N ASP A 54 15.11 -8.74 -12.00
CA ASP A 54 15.69 -8.04 -13.14
C ASP A 54 15.49 -6.51 -13.05
N PHE A 55 14.40 -6.06 -12.41
CA PHE A 55 14.14 -4.65 -12.12
C PHE A 55 15.21 -4.01 -11.25
N TYR A 56 15.70 -4.70 -10.23
CA TYR A 56 16.76 -4.16 -9.39
C TYR A 56 18.13 -4.19 -10.10
N GLU A 57 18.32 -5.05 -11.09
CA GLU A 57 19.53 -5.07 -11.94
C GLU A 57 19.52 -3.98 -13.02
N ASP A 58 18.36 -3.70 -13.63
CA ASP A 58 18.18 -2.66 -14.65
C ASP A 58 16.76 -2.07 -14.58
N ILE A 59 16.61 -1.05 -13.73
CA ILE A 59 15.34 -0.35 -13.51
C ILE A 59 14.76 0.12 -14.84
N SER A 60 15.54 0.81 -15.68
CA SER A 60 15.01 1.41 -16.91
C SER A 60 14.41 0.37 -17.87
N LYS A 61 14.97 -0.84 -17.92
CA LYS A 61 14.56 -1.88 -18.87
C LYS A 61 13.35 -2.70 -18.41
N TRP A 62 13.21 -2.89 -17.10
CA TRP A 62 12.24 -3.86 -16.53
C TRP A 62 11.10 -3.20 -15.76
N SER A 63 11.14 -1.89 -15.56
CA SER A 63 10.11 -1.15 -14.83
C SER A 63 8.71 -1.32 -15.41
N PHE A 64 8.57 -1.30 -16.74
CA PHE A 64 7.24 -1.36 -17.35
C PHE A 64 6.55 -2.71 -17.07
N GLN A 65 7.28 -3.81 -17.24
CA GLN A 65 6.81 -5.17 -17.00
C GLN A 65 6.52 -5.39 -15.51
N THR A 66 7.40 -4.88 -14.65
CA THR A 66 7.27 -4.97 -13.18
C THR A 66 6.01 -4.24 -12.69
N GLU A 67 5.80 -3.00 -13.13
CA GLU A 67 4.64 -2.21 -12.73
C GLU A 67 3.33 -2.75 -13.32
N MET A 68 3.34 -3.23 -14.57
CA MET A 68 2.18 -3.87 -15.17
C MET A 68 1.79 -5.16 -14.44
N PHE A 69 2.76 -5.97 -14.02
CA PHE A 69 2.51 -7.16 -13.22
C PHE A 69 1.82 -6.80 -11.89
N PHE A 70 2.36 -5.81 -11.17
CA PHE A 70 1.74 -5.34 -9.94
C PHE A 70 0.32 -4.81 -10.17
N LEU A 71 0.11 -3.99 -11.21
CA LEU A 71 -1.21 -3.44 -11.51
C LEU A 71 -2.24 -4.55 -11.80
N CYS A 72 -1.89 -5.54 -12.63
CA CYS A 72 -2.79 -6.65 -12.95
C CYS A 72 -3.13 -7.51 -11.72
N ASN A 73 -2.14 -7.80 -10.87
CA ASN A 73 -2.39 -8.56 -9.64
C ASN A 73 -3.26 -7.78 -8.66
N ARG A 74 -2.97 -6.50 -8.43
CA ARG A 74 -3.78 -5.65 -7.55
C ARG A 74 -5.21 -5.51 -8.04
N TYR A 75 -5.42 -5.44 -9.36
CA TYR A 75 -6.76 -5.45 -9.96
C TYR A 75 -7.52 -6.75 -9.66
N LYS A 76 -6.85 -7.90 -9.78
CA LYS A 76 -7.46 -9.20 -9.45
C LYS A 76 -7.78 -9.30 -7.95
N GLN A 77 -6.84 -8.95 -7.08
CA GLN A 77 -7.02 -8.92 -5.63
C GLN A 77 -8.18 -8.01 -5.23
N PHE A 78 -8.30 -6.87 -5.90
CA PHE A 78 -9.44 -5.98 -5.73
C PHE A 78 -10.77 -6.69 -6.04
N GLN A 79 -10.87 -7.38 -7.18
CA GLN A 79 -12.09 -8.14 -7.52
C GLN A 79 -12.44 -9.15 -6.42
N ASP A 80 -11.45 -9.84 -5.86
CA ASP A 80 -11.65 -10.80 -4.77
C ASP A 80 -12.14 -10.09 -3.49
N VAL A 81 -11.51 -8.97 -3.11
CA VAL A 81 -11.87 -8.16 -1.93
C VAL A 81 -13.28 -7.57 -2.01
N THR A 82 -13.76 -7.20 -3.21
CA THR A 82 -15.13 -6.68 -3.37
C THR A 82 -16.21 -7.68 -2.98
N GLN A 83 -15.92 -8.98 -3.08
CA GLN A 83 -16.89 -10.04 -2.76
C GLN A 83 -16.95 -10.36 -1.25
N LEU A 84 -16.04 -9.80 -0.46
CA LEU A 84 -15.97 -10.02 0.98
C LEU A 84 -16.98 -9.13 1.73
N ASN A 85 -17.62 -9.68 2.77
CA ASN A 85 -18.49 -8.93 3.68
C ASN A 85 -17.77 -8.47 4.97
N GLN A 86 -16.46 -8.71 5.07
CA GLN A 86 -15.61 -8.37 6.22
C GLN A 86 -14.81 -7.10 5.95
N GLY A 87 -14.42 -6.38 7.01
CA GLY A 87 -13.45 -5.28 6.91
C GLY A 87 -12.12 -5.76 6.35
N VAL A 88 -11.32 -4.85 5.77
CA VAL A 88 -10.09 -5.18 5.03
C VAL A 88 -8.94 -4.32 5.53
N VAL A 89 -7.78 -4.95 5.72
CA VAL A 89 -6.50 -4.25 5.90
C VAL A 89 -5.57 -4.68 4.79
N SER A 90 -5.12 -3.72 3.98
CA SER A 90 -4.17 -3.93 2.89
C SER A 90 -2.81 -3.33 3.22
N ASP A 91 -1.73 -4.03 2.88
CA ASP A 91 -0.36 -3.51 3.02
C ASP A 91 0.11 -2.63 1.83
N TYR A 92 -0.83 -2.27 0.96
CA TYR A 92 -0.67 -1.30 -0.12
C TYR A 92 -1.99 -0.59 -0.45
N HIS A 93 -1.88 0.57 -1.09
CA HIS A 93 -2.93 1.29 -1.80
C HIS A 93 -2.63 1.24 -3.31
N ILE A 94 -3.66 1.23 -4.16
CA ILE A 94 -3.48 1.11 -5.61
C ILE A 94 -2.61 2.25 -6.20
N HIS A 95 -2.70 3.45 -5.62
CA HIS A 95 -1.90 4.62 -6.00
C HIS A 95 -0.38 4.41 -5.91
N LYS A 96 0.09 3.42 -5.14
CA LYS A 96 1.50 3.02 -5.12
C LYS A 96 2.06 2.78 -6.52
N ASN A 97 1.28 2.17 -7.42
CA ASN A 97 1.69 1.98 -8.81
C ASN A 97 2.08 3.31 -9.48
N LYS A 98 1.31 4.39 -9.26
CA LYS A 98 1.62 5.70 -9.86
C LYS A 98 2.90 6.29 -9.28
N ILE A 99 3.16 6.12 -7.98
CA ILE A 99 4.41 6.57 -7.34
C ILE A 99 5.61 5.87 -7.96
N PHE A 100 5.59 4.53 -8.01
CA PHE A 100 6.70 3.75 -8.55
C PHE A 100 6.88 3.96 -10.06
N ALA A 101 5.79 3.91 -10.82
CA ALA A 101 5.82 4.13 -12.27
C ALA A 101 6.37 5.51 -12.65
N LYS A 102 6.00 6.57 -11.91
CA LYS A 102 6.51 7.94 -12.17
C LYS A 102 8.01 8.06 -11.96
N ASN A 103 8.56 7.28 -11.03
CA ASN A 103 9.99 7.32 -10.70
C ASN A 103 10.87 6.47 -11.61
N THR A 104 10.28 5.46 -12.26
CA THR A 104 11.07 4.39 -12.88
C THR A 104 10.83 4.24 -14.38
N LEU A 105 9.67 4.70 -14.87
CA LEU A 105 9.35 4.66 -16.31
C LEU A 105 9.83 5.91 -17.04
N SER A 106 10.17 5.73 -18.32
CA SER A 106 10.30 6.86 -19.24
C SER A 106 8.96 7.60 -19.37
N SER A 107 9.00 8.88 -19.75
CA SER A 107 7.78 9.69 -19.93
C SER A 107 6.77 9.05 -20.89
N VAL A 108 7.25 8.36 -21.94
CA VAL A 108 6.39 7.69 -22.93
C VAL A 108 5.73 6.45 -22.34
N GLU A 109 6.48 5.65 -21.59
CA GLU A 109 5.95 4.46 -20.91
C GLU A 109 5.00 4.84 -19.78
N PHE A 110 5.33 5.87 -19.00
CA PHE A 110 4.47 6.38 -17.93
C PHE A 110 3.11 6.83 -18.47
N GLN A 111 3.06 7.49 -19.63
CA GLN A 111 1.80 7.88 -20.27
C GLN A 111 0.97 6.67 -20.69
N LYS A 112 1.59 5.61 -21.22
CA LYS A 112 0.89 4.37 -21.58
C LYS A 112 0.37 3.65 -20.33
N PHE A 113 1.24 3.49 -19.34
CA PHE A 113 0.92 2.89 -18.05
C PHE A 113 -0.25 3.62 -17.38
N SER A 114 -0.21 4.95 -17.34
CA SER A 114 -1.24 5.77 -16.70
C SER A 114 -2.62 5.56 -17.33
N LYS A 115 -2.71 5.46 -18.67
CA LYS A 115 -3.98 5.15 -19.34
C LYS A 115 -4.55 3.79 -18.94
N ILE A 116 -3.68 2.77 -18.83
CA ILE A 116 -4.11 1.43 -18.44
C ILE A 116 -4.52 1.42 -16.96
N TYR A 117 -3.74 2.09 -16.11
CA TYR A 117 -4.07 2.28 -14.71
C TYR A 117 -5.44 2.92 -14.56
N ASP A 118 -5.72 4.02 -15.26
CA ASP A 118 -6.99 4.74 -15.11
C ASP A 118 -8.17 3.86 -15.53
N ILE A 119 -8.04 3.07 -16.61
CA ILE A 119 -9.06 2.10 -17.04
C ILE A 119 -9.30 1.00 -16.00
N LEU A 120 -8.24 0.43 -15.43
CA LEU A 120 -8.38 -0.68 -14.47
C LEU A 120 -8.87 -0.20 -13.09
N THR A 121 -8.70 1.08 -12.78
CA THR A 121 -8.99 1.64 -11.44
C THR A 121 -10.24 2.50 -11.38
N GLU A 122 -10.93 2.74 -12.50
CA GLU A 122 -12.10 3.63 -12.60
C GLU A 122 -13.20 3.31 -11.58
N ASP A 123 -13.54 2.03 -11.42
CA ASP A 123 -14.62 1.55 -10.54
C ASP A 123 -14.09 0.86 -9.27
N MET A 124 -12.83 1.10 -8.90
CA MET A 124 -12.25 0.46 -7.72
C MET A 124 -12.79 1.04 -6.42
N ILE A 125 -13.25 0.18 -5.50
CA ILE A 125 -13.49 0.54 -4.10
C ILE A 125 -12.14 0.96 -3.52
N MET A 126 -12.08 2.22 -3.08
CA MET A 126 -10.90 2.79 -2.46
C MET A 126 -10.94 2.58 -0.95
N PRO A 127 -9.77 2.42 -0.31
CA PRO A 127 -9.64 2.50 1.14
C PRO A 127 -10.28 3.77 1.70
N ASN A 128 -11.07 3.62 2.77
CA ASN A 128 -11.70 4.73 3.50
C ASN A 128 -10.82 5.25 4.65
N MET A 129 -9.65 4.63 4.85
CA MET A 129 -8.58 5.13 5.70
C MET A 129 -7.22 4.74 5.10
N ILE A 130 -6.24 5.66 5.12
CA ILE A 130 -4.86 5.35 4.72
C ILE A 130 -3.89 5.71 5.84
N ILE A 131 -3.13 4.72 6.28
CA ILE A 131 -2.07 4.86 7.29
C ILE A 131 -0.74 4.96 6.54
N PHE A 132 -0.12 6.13 6.58
CA PHE A 132 1.24 6.32 6.08
C PHE A 132 2.22 6.03 7.20
N LEU A 133 3.21 5.19 6.92
CA LEU A 133 4.35 4.98 7.79
C LEU A 133 5.56 5.71 7.19
N ASP A 134 6.35 6.33 8.05
CA ASP A 134 7.68 6.83 7.68
C ASP A 134 8.73 6.33 8.68
N ALA A 135 10.00 6.38 8.28
CA ALA A 135 11.14 6.19 9.17
C ALA A 135 12.42 6.76 8.55
N ASP A 136 13.40 7.13 9.35
CA ASP A 136 14.71 7.56 8.87
C ASP A 136 15.38 6.52 7.96
N LEU A 137 16.19 7.01 7.01
CA LEU A 137 16.84 6.18 5.98
C LEU A 137 17.62 5.02 6.60
N ASP A 138 18.38 5.28 7.67
CA ASP A 138 19.18 4.25 8.34
C ASP A 138 18.31 3.13 8.95
N VAL A 139 17.13 3.49 9.48
CA VAL A 139 16.16 2.53 10.01
C VAL A 139 15.58 1.69 8.87
N LEU A 140 15.20 2.31 7.75
CA LEU A 140 14.70 1.60 6.56
C LEU A 140 15.73 0.60 6.04
N LYS A 141 16.98 1.02 5.87
CA LYS A 141 18.09 0.16 5.40
C LYS A 141 18.34 -1.00 6.34
N SER A 142 18.34 -0.74 7.65
CA SER A 142 18.47 -1.79 8.68
C SER A 142 17.34 -2.83 8.58
N ARG A 143 16.10 -2.39 8.37
CA ARG A 143 14.93 -3.28 8.21
C ARG A 143 14.98 -4.06 6.89
N ILE A 144 15.39 -3.43 5.78
CA ILE A 144 15.58 -4.08 4.48
C ILE A 144 16.65 -5.18 4.58
N ALA A 145 17.81 -4.85 5.16
CA ALA A 145 18.91 -5.80 5.34
C ALA A 145 18.49 -7.01 6.21
N LYS A 146 17.74 -6.77 7.29
CA LYS A 146 17.20 -7.84 8.15
C LYS A 146 16.22 -8.77 7.43
N ARG A 147 15.41 -8.24 6.51
CA ARG A 147 14.45 -9.03 5.72
C ARG A 147 15.14 -9.96 4.71
N ASN A 148 16.38 -9.63 4.32
CA ASN A 148 17.26 -10.48 3.52
C ASN A 148 16.65 -11.01 2.22
N ARG A 149 15.92 -10.15 1.49
CA ARG A 149 15.50 -10.44 0.11
C ARG A 149 16.65 -10.13 -0.82
N SER A 150 17.12 -11.13 -1.57
CA SER A 150 18.33 -11.03 -2.40
C SER A 150 18.30 -9.85 -3.36
N PHE A 151 17.15 -9.59 -3.97
CA PHE A 151 16.96 -8.52 -4.94
C PHE A 151 16.90 -7.11 -4.31
N GLU A 152 16.68 -6.97 -2.99
CA GLU A 152 16.62 -5.65 -2.33
C GLU A 152 18.01 -5.12 -1.93
N HIS A 153 19.07 -5.93 -2.01
CA HIS A 153 20.43 -5.50 -1.66
C HIS A 153 21.02 -4.45 -2.62
N GLN A 154 20.45 -4.31 -3.81
CA GLN A 154 20.87 -3.35 -4.85
C GLN A 154 20.12 -2.01 -4.75
N ILE A 155 19.28 -1.82 -3.72
CA ILE A 155 18.53 -0.58 -3.56
C ILE A 155 19.46 0.55 -3.14
N GLU A 156 19.54 1.57 -4.00
CA GLU A 156 20.30 2.79 -3.74
C GLU A 156 19.61 3.73 -2.73
N ASP A 157 20.42 4.43 -1.93
CA ASP A 157 19.94 5.37 -0.92
C ASP A 157 19.12 6.52 -1.54
N GLU A 158 19.56 7.04 -2.68
CA GLU A 158 18.87 8.10 -3.40
C GLU A 158 17.47 7.67 -3.83
N TYR A 159 17.32 6.41 -4.25
CA TYR A 159 16.02 5.86 -4.63
C TYR A 159 15.07 5.75 -3.43
N LEU A 160 15.55 5.31 -2.27
CA LEU A 160 14.75 5.28 -1.03
C LEU A 160 14.35 6.68 -0.57
N LEU A 161 15.27 7.65 -0.62
CA LEU A 161 14.98 9.05 -0.28
C LEU A 161 13.94 9.66 -1.22
N LYS A 162 14.02 9.34 -2.52
CA LYS A 162 13.03 9.75 -3.51
C LYS A 162 11.65 9.18 -3.18
N LEU A 163 11.55 7.88 -2.91
CA LEU A 163 10.29 7.24 -2.50
C LEU A 163 9.73 7.85 -1.21
N LYS A 164 10.56 8.08 -0.19
CA LYS A 164 10.14 8.79 1.05
C LYS A 164 9.47 10.12 0.73
N LYS A 165 10.13 10.93 -0.10
CA LYS A 165 9.61 12.24 -0.52
C LYS A 165 8.27 12.11 -1.25
N ASP A 166 8.15 11.18 -2.21
CA ASP A 166 6.92 11.02 -2.98
C ASP A 166 5.75 10.53 -2.12
N TYR A 167 6.01 9.65 -1.14
CA TYR A 167 5.01 9.24 -0.16
C TYR A 167 4.57 10.39 0.75
N ARG A 168 5.50 11.25 1.16
CA ARG A 168 5.19 12.45 1.94
C ARG A 168 4.32 13.43 1.16
N GLU A 169 4.67 13.70 -0.09
CA GLU A 169 3.88 14.54 -1.00
C GLU A 169 2.47 13.96 -1.22
N TYR A 170 2.35 12.64 -1.36
CA TYR A 170 1.05 11.99 -1.51
C TYR A 170 0.19 12.11 -0.25
N TYR A 171 0.76 11.87 0.93
CA TYR A 171 0.09 12.09 2.21
C TYR A 171 -0.42 13.54 2.35
N GLU A 172 0.44 14.52 2.09
CA GLU A 172 0.10 15.95 2.21
C GLU A 172 -1.02 16.34 1.23
N SER A 173 -1.00 15.78 0.01
CA SER A 173 -2.08 15.97 -0.96
C SER A 173 -3.42 15.40 -0.48
N LEU A 174 -3.43 14.20 0.10
CA LEU A 174 -4.66 13.58 0.60
C LEU A 174 -5.20 14.32 1.83
N GLN A 175 -4.31 14.69 2.75
CA GLN A 175 -4.64 15.46 3.94
C GLN A 175 -5.27 16.81 3.56
N SER A 176 -4.67 17.53 2.61
CA SER A 176 -5.18 18.82 2.14
C SER A 176 -6.56 18.72 1.49
N ASN A 177 -6.89 17.55 0.94
CA ASN A 177 -8.20 17.25 0.35
C ASN A 177 -9.22 16.70 1.36
N GLY A 178 -8.89 16.67 2.66
CA GLY A 178 -9.79 16.19 3.71
C GLY A 178 -9.98 14.67 3.75
N SER A 179 -9.06 13.91 3.14
CA SER A 179 -9.10 12.43 3.21
C SER A 179 -8.78 11.95 4.63
N ASN A 180 -9.34 10.80 5.01
CA ASN A 180 -9.06 10.15 6.29
C ASN A 180 -7.67 9.49 6.27
N VAL A 181 -6.64 10.27 6.57
CA VAL A 181 -5.25 9.82 6.50
C VAL A 181 -4.48 10.18 7.76
N VAL A 182 -3.54 9.31 8.14
CA VAL A 182 -2.62 9.56 9.26
C VAL A 182 -1.21 9.22 8.85
N LEU A 183 -0.24 9.97 9.36
CA LEU A 183 1.18 9.69 9.19
C LEU A 183 1.77 9.32 10.54
N ILE A 184 2.42 8.16 10.59
CA ILE A 184 3.06 7.62 11.80
C ILE A 184 4.55 7.49 11.53
N ASP A 185 5.35 8.20 12.32
CA ASP A 185 6.80 8.02 12.33
C ASP A 185 7.16 6.76 13.12
N THR A 186 7.85 5.83 12.46
CA THR A 186 8.26 4.54 13.04
C THR A 186 9.76 4.46 13.32
N THR A 187 10.47 5.59 13.32
CA THR A 187 11.93 5.67 13.48
C THR A 187 12.37 5.13 14.85
N SER A 188 11.69 5.57 15.91
CA SER A 188 12.06 5.27 17.30
C SER A 188 11.18 4.21 17.97
N ILE A 189 10.28 3.57 17.23
CA ILE A 189 9.34 2.56 17.76
C ILE A 189 9.51 1.20 17.06
N ASP A 190 9.20 0.13 17.79
CA ASP A 190 9.22 -1.26 17.32
C ASP A 190 7.93 -1.98 17.76
N PHE A 191 6.81 -1.65 17.09
CA PHE A 191 5.47 -2.22 17.36
C PHE A 191 5.37 -3.75 17.15
N LEU A 192 6.43 -4.39 16.63
CA LEU A 192 6.53 -5.84 16.55
C LEU A 192 7.02 -6.47 17.86
N LYS A 193 7.86 -5.76 18.63
CA LYS A 193 8.48 -6.26 19.86
C LYS A 193 7.96 -5.58 21.12
N ASN A 194 7.45 -4.36 20.98
CA ASN A 194 6.93 -3.57 22.06
C ASN A 194 5.42 -3.42 21.91
N GLU A 195 4.68 -4.00 22.85
CA GLU A 195 3.22 -3.93 22.91
C GLU A 195 2.75 -2.47 23.03
N GLN A 196 3.43 -1.66 23.84
CA GLN A 196 3.06 -0.26 24.07
C GLN A 196 3.14 0.56 22.78
N ASP A 197 4.18 0.36 21.97
CA ASP A 197 4.33 1.05 20.68
C ASP A 197 3.17 0.71 19.73
N TYR A 198 2.64 -0.51 19.81
CA TYR A 198 1.47 -0.91 19.03
C TYR A 198 0.17 -0.34 19.60
N GLU A 199 0.00 -0.35 20.92
CA GLU A 199 -1.15 0.28 21.59
C GLU A 199 -1.22 1.78 21.27
N ASP A 200 -0.08 2.47 21.24
CA ASP A 200 -0.02 3.90 20.86
C ASP A 200 -0.48 4.11 19.41
N ILE A 201 -0.11 3.21 18.48
CA ILE A 201 -0.64 3.22 17.12
C ILE A 201 -2.16 2.98 17.12
N LEU A 202 -2.65 1.99 17.88
CA LEU A 202 -4.09 1.71 17.99
C LEU A 202 -4.88 2.92 18.51
N HIS A 203 -4.37 3.60 19.52
CA HIS A 203 -4.97 4.81 20.08
C HIS A 203 -5.14 5.93 19.06
N ILE A 204 -4.22 6.03 18.10
CA ILE A 204 -4.29 7.00 17.00
C ILE A 204 -5.33 6.58 15.97
N ILE A 205 -5.35 5.30 15.56
CA ILE A 205 -6.13 4.87 14.39
C ILE A 205 -7.56 4.47 14.72
N LEU A 206 -7.84 3.91 15.90
CA LEU A 206 -9.18 3.39 16.23
C LEU A 206 -10.28 4.46 16.13
N PRO A 207 -10.07 5.71 16.59
CA PRO A 207 -11.07 6.77 16.42
C PRO A 207 -11.30 7.19 14.95
N MET A 208 -10.38 6.82 14.05
CA MET A 208 -10.44 7.15 12.62
C MET A 208 -11.12 6.05 11.80
N ILE A 209 -11.23 4.84 12.35
CA ILE A 209 -12.00 3.76 11.77
C ILE A 209 -13.46 4.08 12.09
N GLY A 210 -14.23 4.51 11.09
CA GLY A 210 -15.63 4.90 11.26
C GLY A 210 -16.43 3.86 12.05
N ASP A 211 -17.50 4.29 12.72
CA ASP A 211 -18.27 3.48 13.67
C ASP A 211 -18.42 2.02 13.22
N ILE A 212 -17.76 1.10 13.92
CA ILE A 212 -17.99 -0.36 13.85
C ILE A 212 -19.29 -0.66 14.62
N THR A 213 -20.29 0.21 14.54
CA THR A 213 -21.57 -0.01 15.18
C THR A 213 -22.34 -1.00 14.32
N ASN A 214 -22.27 -2.25 14.76
CA ASN A 214 -23.29 -3.25 14.50
C ASN A 214 -24.66 -2.63 14.83
N GLU A 215 -25.41 -2.19 13.82
CA GLU A 215 -26.87 -2.17 13.89
C GLU A 215 -27.41 -3.54 13.49
#